data_AF-A0A8S3PQR6-F1
#
_entry.id   AF-A0A8S3PQR6-F1
#
_cell.length_a   1.000
_cell.length_b   1.000
_cell.length_c   1.000
_cell.angle_alpha   90.00
_cell.angle_beta   90.00
_cell.angle_gamma   90.00
#
_symmetry.space_group_name_H-M   'P 1'
#
loop_
_entity.id
_entity.type
_entity.pdbx_description
1 polymer ?
#
loop_
_entity_poly.entity_id
_entity_poly.type
_entity_poly.pdbx_seq_one_letter_code
_entity_poly.pdbx_strand_id
1 'polypeptide(L)'
;MIFTDSADVKIDGDHDMRFDIQGNRFIVTLSHTEKKISIVPSIASTAQECLTHAITNISNFYFSVSEDSTCNRDLPFTIQIGIPCGTDLCFFDHTLSSKKEWKCPDHNIKHKTNIVSIWFADKLPTKDDRCPRDCSGLDKVWLDRQPEDKHLGRLASKLTHEDTRTIYMLIKEKEPALQWDIINESNKREGFNIKLNALYDWKKSSKYASFKQLQNSLEEAKIDIHKLCQISREFQKELDQPRDKLRFRPSGSNVQQLPDHIGSQTFQLGIELGLSVVEMQKIESNHVTNLHGQTEEVLKRWIKIPEATFEVLGKALHRLELSSVLSYLTYDEELGGQMDIEIDEHVRERIIQDIQISQILDYMMTHLVISSDDRRRIEHHAGQDDQNKALLCEVIKRGEPTYTVFIDALRTSGYTDLANELKSDGQEEGSSAAIVQTGNIENKGLSNWIVPMYKVRLQKNYSNIIDSIQHEQIVDHLISRDVLTIAESQMINACPAQIQKNRKLMDILLHGSEHAFIEFLKALRKDSVYAELADKIENTTVASRDISTINGCFK
;
A
#
# COMPACT_ATOMS: atom_id res chain seq x y z
N MET A 1 -24.73 3.93 31.16
CA MET A 1 -24.99 3.36 29.82
C MET A 1 -24.47 4.38 28.82
N ILE A 2 -23.31 4.16 28.19
CA ILE A 2 -22.57 5.19 27.42
C ILE A 2 -22.66 4.95 25.90
N PHE A 3 -23.23 3.84 25.46
CA PHE A 3 -23.44 3.57 24.03
C PHE A 3 -24.94 3.58 23.73
N THR A 4 -25.30 4.32 22.69
CA THR A 4 -26.55 4.11 21.95
C THR A 4 -26.60 2.64 21.50
N ASP A 5 -27.80 2.06 21.40
CA ASP A 5 -27.98 0.65 21.01
C ASP A 5 -27.43 0.33 19.61
N SER A 6 -27.05 1.37 18.85
CA SER A 6 -26.41 1.26 17.54
C SER A 6 -25.34 2.33 17.28
N ALA A 7 -24.39 2.01 16.40
CA ALA A 7 -23.43 2.94 15.81
C ALA A 7 -23.22 2.63 14.32
N ASP A 8 -23.22 3.66 13.47
CA ASP A 8 -22.98 3.54 12.03
C ASP A 8 -21.62 4.16 11.68
N VAL A 9 -20.82 3.45 10.89
CA VAL A 9 -19.48 3.85 10.45
C VAL A 9 -19.39 3.69 8.94
N LYS A 10 -19.15 4.79 8.24
CA LYS A 10 -18.89 4.78 6.80
C LYS A 10 -17.46 4.30 6.55
N ILE A 11 -17.30 3.19 5.82
CA ILE A 11 -15.97 2.62 5.51
C ILE A 11 -15.38 3.35 4.31
N ASP A 12 -16.14 3.47 3.22
CA ASP A 12 -15.74 4.14 1.99
C ASP A 12 -16.95 4.79 1.30
N GLY A 13 -16.82 5.17 0.02
CA GLY A 13 -17.91 5.79 -0.75
C GLY A 13 -19.18 4.93 -0.85
N ASP A 14 -19.03 3.61 -0.78
CA ASP A 14 -20.04 2.62 -1.15
C ASP A 14 -20.37 1.61 -0.04
N HIS A 15 -19.59 1.55 1.04
CA HIS A 15 -19.75 0.61 2.13
C HIS A 15 -19.99 1.30 3.48
N ASP A 16 -20.99 0.79 4.20
CA ASP A 16 -21.31 1.20 5.56
C ASP A 16 -21.25 -0.01 6.50
N MET A 17 -20.70 0.18 7.69
CA MET A 17 -20.69 -0.80 8.78
C MET A 17 -21.54 -0.31 9.93
N ARG A 18 -22.49 -1.14 10.35
CA ARG A 18 -23.37 -0.87 11.48
C ARG A 18 -23.10 -1.84 12.61
N PHE A 19 -22.98 -1.32 13.81
CA PHE A 19 -22.82 -2.06 15.06
C PHE A 19 -24.11 -1.91 15.86
N ASP A 20 -24.76 -3.02 16.20
CA ASP A 20 -25.96 -3.03 17.04
C ASP A 20 -25.76 -3.93 18.27
N ILE A 21 -26.28 -3.51 19.42
CA ILE A 21 -26.34 -4.33 20.64
C ILE A 21 -27.79 -4.77 20.84
N GLN A 22 -28.02 -6.08 20.77
CA GLN A 22 -29.35 -6.66 20.97
C GLN A 22 -29.29 -7.73 22.06
N GLY A 23 -29.69 -7.37 23.28
CA GLY A 23 -29.63 -8.26 24.44
C GLY A 23 -28.19 -8.66 24.75
N ASN A 24 -27.87 -9.95 24.56
CA ASN A 24 -26.53 -10.50 24.76
C ASN A 24 -25.72 -10.64 23.46
N ARG A 25 -26.16 -9.99 22.38
CA ARG A 25 -25.51 -10.07 21.06
C ARG A 25 -24.94 -8.74 20.65
N PHE A 26 -23.72 -8.78 20.14
CA PHE A 26 -23.11 -7.71 19.37
C PHE A 26 -23.21 -8.07 17.89
N ILE A 27 -23.97 -7.30 17.12
CA ILE A 27 -24.28 -7.57 15.72
C ILE A 27 -23.52 -6.57 14.88
N VAL A 28 -22.76 -7.08 13.90
CA VAL A 28 -22.08 -6.24 12.91
C VAL A 28 -22.72 -6.50 11.55
N THR A 29 -23.26 -5.44 10.95
CA THR A 29 -23.86 -5.48 9.62
C THR A 29 -22.98 -4.70 8.66
N LEU A 30 -22.55 -5.35 7.59
CA LEU A 30 -21.86 -4.71 6.48
C LEU A 30 -22.83 -4.55 5.31
N SER A 31 -23.04 -3.33 4.86
CA SER A 31 -23.91 -2.98 3.74
C SER A 31 -23.13 -2.30 2.63
N HIS A 32 -23.57 -2.53 1.39
CA HIS A 32 -23.13 -1.77 0.22
C HIS A 32 -24.33 -0.99 -0.33
N THR A 33 -24.09 0.25 -0.74
CA THR A 33 -25.07 1.22 -1.30
C THR A 33 -25.96 0.63 -2.40
N GLU A 34 -25.42 -0.17 -3.30
CA GLU A 34 -26.17 -0.72 -4.43
C GLU A 34 -26.60 -2.19 -4.24
N LYS A 35 -25.64 -3.10 -3.99
CA LYS A 35 -25.87 -4.55 -4.06
C LYS A 35 -24.99 -5.34 -3.08
N LYS A 36 -25.58 -6.33 -2.41
CA LYS A 36 -24.87 -7.25 -1.49
C LYS A 36 -23.71 -8.02 -2.13
N ILE A 37 -23.82 -8.36 -3.41
CA ILE A 37 -22.75 -9.09 -4.15
C ILE A 37 -21.49 -8.23 -4.38
N SER A 38 -21.60 -6.92 -4.21
CA SER A 38 -20.51 -5.98 -4.41
C SER A 38 -19.71 -5.76 -3.12
N ILE A 39 -20.16 -6.29 -1.98
CA ILE A 39 -19.38 -6.26 -0.74
C ILE A 39 -18.05 -6.98 -0.97
N VAL A 40 -16.95 -6.24 -0.86
CA VAL A 40 -15.62 -6.76 -1.09
C VAL A 40 -15.30 -7.81 0.00
N PRO A 41 -14.94 -9.07 -0.37
CA PRO A 41 -14.66 -10.11 0.62
C PRO A 41 -13.59 -9.76 1.64
N SER A 42 -12.56 -9.00 1.24
CA SER A 42 -11.52 -8.54 2.16
C SER A 42 -12.04 -7.60 3.24
N ILE A 43 -13.00 -6.72 2.93
CA ILE A 43 -13.61 -5.84 3.93
C ILE A 43 -14.38 -6.67 4.96
N ALA A 44 -15.12 -7.67 4.49
CA ALA A 44 -15.88 -8.56 5.36
C ALA A 44 -14.99 -9.44 6.26
N SER A 45 -13.91 -10.03 5.71
CA SER A 45 -12.95 -10.82 6.50
C SER A 45 -12.20 -9.95 7.49
N THR A 46 -11.63 -8.81 7.06
CA THR A 46 -10.94 -7.88 7.96
C THR A 46 -11.85 -7.38 9.10
N ALA A 47 -13.10 -7.06 8.80
CA ALA A 47 -14.07 -6.67 9.83
C ALA A 47 -14.27 -7.78 10.87
N GLN A 48 -14.40 -9.04 10.42
CA GLN A 48 -14.55 -10.19 11.30
C GLN A 48 -13.30 -10.44 12.16
N GLU A 49 -12.10 -10.33 11.57
CA GLU A 49 -10.83 -10.49 12.28
C GLU A 49 -10.63 -9.41 13.33
N CYS A 50 -10.79 -8.13 12.96
CA CYS A 50 -10.68 -7.01 13.89
C CYS A 50 -11.65 -7.16 15.05
N LEU A 51 -12.89 -7.56 14.77
CA LEU A 51 -13.89 -7.79 15.81
C LEU A 51 -13.49 -8.95 16.72
N THR A 52 -13.06 -10.07 16.15
CA THR A 52 -12.62 -11.24 16.91
C THR A 52 -11.45 -10.89 17.83
N HIS A 53 -10.47 -10.15 17.30
CA HIS A 53 -9.33 -9.67 18.07
C HIS A 53 -9.75 -8.72 19.20
N ALA A 54 -10.63 -7.75 18.91
CA ALA A 54 -11.14 -6.81 19.91
C ALA A 54 -11.88 -7.54 21.05
N ILE A 55 -12.80 -8.46 20.73
CA ILE A 55 -13.56 -9.19 21.75
C ILE A 55 -12.64 -10.15 22.54
N THR A 56 -11.65 -10.76 21.88
CA THR A 56 -10.63 -11.57 22.57
C THR A 56 -9.86 -10.74 23.59
N ASN A 57 -9.44 -9.51 23.23
CA ASN A 57 -8.73 -8.62 24.14
C ASN A 57 -9.61 -8.16 25.31
N ILE A 58 -10.87 -7.81 25.05
CA ILE A 58 -11.84 -7.47 26.10
C ILE A 58 -12.03 -8.66 27.06
N SER A 59 -12.14 -9.88 26.52
CA SER A 59 -12.31 -11.08 27.32
C SER A 59 -11.06 -11.35 28.18
N ASN A 60 -9.86 -11.26 27.60
CA ASN A 60 -8.61 -11.41 28.32
C ASN A 60 -8.47 -10.37 29.44
N PHE A 61 -8.86 -9.12 29.18
CA PHE A 61 -8.91 -8.08 30.21
C PHE A 61 -9.86 -8.47 31.34
N TYR A 62 -11.09 -8.87 31.01
CA TYR A 62 -12.08 -9.28 32.02
C TYR A 62 -11.59 -10.46 32.87
N PHE A 63 -10.99 -11.47 32.23
CA PHE A 63 -10.40 -12.61 32.94
C PHE A 63 -9.20 -12.21 33.80
N SER A 64 -8.40 -11.22 33.38
CA SER A 64 -7.27 -10.73 34.19
C SER A 64 -7.70 -9.99 35.46
N VAL A 65 -8.91 -9.42 35.46
CA VAL A 65 -9.48 -8.66 36.58
C VAL A 65 -10.39 -9.53 37.46
N SER A 66 -10.91 -10.63 36.93
CA SER A 66 -11.73 -11.59 37.67
C SER A 66 -10.87 -12.45 38.60
N GLU A 67 -11.15 -12.44 39.90
CA GLU A 67 -10.41 -13.23 40.91
C GLU A 67 -10.60 -14.76 40.75
N ASP A 68 -11.57 -15.20 39.95
CA ASP A 68 -11.84 -16.61 39.69
C ASP A 68 -10.84 -17.24 38.70
N SER A 69 -9.75 -17.76 39.25
CA SER A 69 -8.68 -18.47 38.53
C SER A 69 -9.07 -19.80 37.85
N THR A 70 -10.33 -20.25 37.98
CA THR A 70 -10.81 -21.56 37.48
C THR A 70 -11.65 -21.48 36.19
N CYS A 71 -11.81 -20.31 35.57
CA CYS A 71 -12.63 -20.21 34.36
C CYS A 71 -11.88 -20.78 33.14
N ASN A 72 -12.46 -21.80 32.50
CA ASN A 72 -11.99 -22.39 31.25
C ASN A 72 -11.69 -21.28 30.21
N ARG A 73 -10.55 -21.39 29.53
CA ARG A 73 -10.06 -20.44 28.50
C ARG A 73 -10.88 -20.43 27.20
N ASP A 74 -12.09 -20.96 27.21
CA ASP A 74 -12.98 -20.86 26.07
C ASP A 74 -13.52 -19.42 26.03
N LEU A 75 -13.42 -18.79 24.85
CA LEU A 75 -13.92 -17.45 24.64
C LEU A 75 -15.41 -17.41 25.04
N PRO A 76 -15.86 -16.47 25.89
CA PRO A 76 -17.25 -16.43 26.35
C PRO A 76 -18.26 -16.07 25.24
N PHE A 77 -17.78 -15.90 24.01
CA PHE A 77 -18.55 -15.46 22.87
C PHE A 77 -18.48 -16.51 21.75
N THR A 78 -19.60 -16.69 21.06
CA THR A 78 -19.70 -17.51 19.85
C THR A 78 -19.90 -16.60 18.66
N ILE A 79 -19.12 -16.81 17.59
CA ILE A 79 -19.30 -16.07 16.34
C ILE A 79 -20.36 -16.79 15.51
N GLN A 80 -21.48 -16.12 15.32
CA GLN A 80 -22.59 -16.57 14.49
C GLN A 80 -22.80 -15.59 13.34
N ILE A 81 -23.46 -16.08 12.30
CA ILE A 81 -23.66 -15.32 11.07
C ILE A 81 -25.14 -15.09 10.90
N GLY A 82 -25.53 -13.82 10.85
CA GLY A 82 -26.89 -13.41 10.55
C GLY A 82 -27.19 -13.50 9.06
N ILE A 83 -28.27 -14.22 8.70
CA ILE A 83 -28.87 -14.17 7.36
C ILE A 83 -30.30 -13.64 7.50
N PRO A 84 -30.70 -12.65 6.68
CA PRO A 84 -32.11 -12.25 6.59
C PRO A 84 -32.98 -13.46 6.19
N CYS A 85 -33.95 -13.78 7.02
CA CYS A 85 -34.89 -14.89 6.88
C CYS A 85 -36.33 -14.35 6.97
N GLY A 86 -36.85 -13.90 5.82
CA GLY A 86 -38.10 -13.12 5.82
C GLY A 86 -37.88 -11.72 6.39
N THR A 87 -38.61 -11.37 7.46
CA THR A 87 -38.46 -10.11 8.19
C THR A 87 -37.45 -10.17 9.33
N ASP A 88 -37.02 -11.38 9.71
CA ASP A 88 -36.15 -11.61 10.86
C ASP A 88 -34.70 -11.87 10.43
N LEU A 89 -33.77 -11.70 11.36
CA LEU A 89 -32.39 -12.14 11.22
C LEU A 89 -32.22 -13.48 11.92
N CYS A 90 -31.89 -14.52 11.15
CA CYS A 90 -31.61 -15.83 11.70
C CYS A 90 -30.11 -16.08 11.72
N PHE A 91 -29.65 -16.67 12.82
CA PHE A 91 -28.24 -16.85 13.09
C PHE A 91 -27.89 -18.32 13.03
N PHE A 92 -26.73 -18.63 12.47
CA PHE A 92 -26.23 -19.99 12.47
C PHE A 92 -24.73 -20.03 12.68
N ASP A 93 -24.26 -21.20 13.11
CA ASP A 93 -22.86 -21.44 13.42
C ASP A 93 -22.01 -21.50 12.14
N HIS A 94 -20.92 -20.75 12.10
CA HIS A 94 -20.00 -20.67 10.97
C HIS A 94 -19.38 -22.04 10.61
N THR A 95 -19.35 -22.99 11.54
CA THR A 95 -18.92 -24.39 11.29
C THR A 95 -19.80 -25.12 10.26
N LEU A 96 -21.02 -24.64 10.01
CA LEU A 96 -21.93 -25.17 8.99
C LEU A 96 -21.64 -24.66 7.57
N SER A 97 -20.65 -23.77 7.39
CA SER A 97 -20.23 -23.20 6.08
C SER A 97 -19.81 -24.25 5.04
N SER A 98 -19.47 -25.47 5.47
CA SER A 98 -19.13 -26.58 4.57
C SER A 98 -20.31 -27.14 3.77
N LYS A 99 -21.57 -26.87 4.17
CA LYS A 99 -22.77 -27.29 3.44
C LYS A 99 -23.11 -26.26 2.37
N LYS A 100 -23.54 -26.69 1.17
CA LYS A 100 -23.99 -25.78 0.08
C LYS A 100 -25.25 -24.98 0.44
N GLU A 101 -26.09 -25.55 1.31
CA GLU A 101 -27.34 -24.95 1.75
C GLU A 101 -27.48 -25.11 3.26
N TRP A 102 -27.99 -24.06 3.91
CA TRP A 102 -28.40 -24.08 5.30
C TRP A 102 -29.92 -23.92 5.36
N LYS A 103 -30.61 -24.73 6.16
CA LYS A 103 -32.06 -24.62 6.36
C LYS A 103 -32.28 -23.95 7.71
N CYS A 104 -32.90 -22.79 7.71
CA CYS A 104 -33.25 -22.08 8.93
C CYS A 104 -34.17 -22.95 9.79
N PRO A 105 -33.82 -23.22 11.06
CA PRO A 105 -34.66 -24.04 11.94
C PRO A 105 -35.98 -23.34 12.29
N ASP A 106 -35.97 -22.01 12.38
CA ASP A 106 -37.12 -21.23 12.85
C ASP A 106 -38.15 -21.01 11.74
N HIS A 107 -37.72 -20.67 10.53
CA HIS A 107 -38.62 -20.37 9.40
C HIS A 107 -38.65 -21.46 8.33
N ASN A 108 -37.85 -22.51 8.46
CA ASN A 108 -37.78 -23.63 7.51
C ASN A 108 -37.33 -23.24 6.08
N ILE A 109 -36.76 -22.03 5.91
CA ILE A 109 -36.27 -21.48 4.63
C ILE A 109 -34.85 -21.98 4.35
N LYS A 110 -34.57 -22.33 3.09
CA LYS A 110 -33.23 -22.70 2.64
C LYS A 110 -32.46 -21.47 2.16
N HIS A 111 -31.25 -21.28 2.69
CA HIS A 111 -30.32 -20.25 2.28
C HIS A 111 -29.09 -20.88 1.63
N LYS A 112 -28.57 -20.22 0.59
CA LYS A 112 -27.26 -20.58 0.04
C LYS A 112 -26.17 -20.03 0.94
N THR A 113 -25.26 -20.89 1.36
CA THR A 113 -24.13 -20.55 2.26
C THR A 113 -22.96 -19.91 1.53
N ASN A 114 -22.94 -19.91 0.19
CA ASN A 114 -21.90 -19.28 -0.60
C ASN A 114 -21.85 -17.74 -0.45
N ILE A 115 -22.95 -17.11 -0.04
CA ILE A 115 -22.96 -15.68 0.31
C ILE A 115 -22.22 -15.42 1.62
N VAL A 116 -22.04 -16.47 2.43
CA VAL A 116 -21.50 -16.37 3.78
C VAL A 116 -19.98 -16.56 3.79
N SER A 117 -19.45 -17.26 2.79
CA SER A 117 -18.00 -17.46 2.66
C SER A 117 -17.21 -16.18 2.45
N ILE A 118 -17.85 -15.05 2.09
CA ILE A 118 -17.19 -13.75 2.02
C ILE A 118 -16.65 -13.29 3.37
N TRP A 119 -17.24 -13.74 4.48
CA TRP A 119 -16.81 -13.42 5.85
C TRP A 119 -15.66 -14.31 6.34
N PHE A 120 -15.31 -15.36 5.59
CA PHE A 120 -14.22 -16.29 5.92
C PHE A 120 -13.45 -16.62 4.65
N ALA A 121 -13.13 -15.60 3.86
CA ALA A 121 -12.45 -15.75 2.57
C ALA A 121 -11.19 -16.65 2.69
N ASP A 122 -10.53 -16.62 3.85
CA ASP A 122 -9.31 -17.36 4.20
C ASP A 122 -9.53 -18.88 4.32
N LYS A 123 -10.78 -19.35 4.26
CA LYS A 123 -11.15 -20.78 4.37
C LYS A 123 -11.74 -21.38 3.11
N LEU A 124 -11.92 -20.63 2.03
CA LEU A 124 -12.26 -21.26 0.75
C LEU A 124 -10.97 -21.73 0.09
N PRO A 125 -10.65 -23.05 0.09
CA PRO A 125 -9.50 -23.54 -0.65
C PRO A 125 -9.64 -23.06 -2.09
N THR A 126 -8.65 -22.28 -2.55
CA THR A 126 -8.59 -21.91 -3.95
C THR A 126 -8.55 -23.20 -4.76
N LYS A 127 -8.99 -23.18 -6.03
CA LYS A 127 -8.98 -24.40 -6.86
C LYS A 127 -7.59 -25.05 -6.92
N ASP A 128 -6.54 -24.28 -6.64
CA ASP A 128 -5.12 -24.64 -6.61
C ASP A 128 -4.62 -25.16 -5.25
N ASP A 129 -5.42 -25.07 -4.17
CA ASP A 129 -5.13 -25.64 -2.84
C ASP A 129 -5.54 -27.11 -2.72
N ARG A 130 -6.02 -27.71 -3.82
CA ARG A 130 -6.34 -29.14 -3.87
C ARG A 130 -5.05 -29.95 -3.93
N CYS A 131 -4.39 -30.10 -2.79
CA CYS A 131 -3.52 -31.25 -2.56
C CYS A 131 -4.41 -32.49 -2.58
N PRO A 132 -4.03 -33.53 -3.34
CA PRO A 132 -4.61 -34.85 -3.19
C PRO A 132 -4.70 -35.19 -1.70
N ARG A 133 -5.81 -35.81 -1.27
CA ARG A 133 -6.04 -36.14 0.15
C ARG A 133 -4.94 -37.04 0.74
N ASP A 134 -4.20 -37.73 -0.12
CA ASP A 134 -3.07 -38.59 0.26
C ASP A 134 -1.75 -37.82 0.44
N CYS A 135 -1.73 -36.50 0.24
CA CYS A 135 -0.53 -35.67 0.29
C CYS A 135 0.64 -36.20 -0.56
N SER A 136 0.33 -36.88 -1.67
CA SER A 136 1.30 -37.47 -2.62
C SER A 136 2.34 -36.50 -3.21
N GLY A 137 2.19 -35.19 -2.98
CA GLY A 137 3.17 -34.16 -3.38
C GLY A 137 4.41 -34.07 -2.48
N LEU A 138 4.44 -34.72 -1.32
CA LEU A 138 5.64 -34.81 -0.47
C LEU A 138 6.50 -35.98 -0.93
N ASP A 139 7.29 -35.77 -1.99
CA ASP A 139 8.20 -36.81 -2.46
C ASP A 139 9.27 -37.15 -1.42
N LYS A 140 9.91 -38.32 -1.59
CA LYS A 140 10.94 -38.81 -0.68
C LYS A 140 12.12 -37.83 -0.56
N VAL A 141 12.47 -37.14 -1.64
CA VAL A 141 13.58 -36.18 -1.66
C VAL A 141 13.26 -34.99 -0.76
N TRP A 142 12.02 -34.51 -0.76
CA TRP A 142 11.59 -33.41 0.11
C TRP A 142 11.53 -33.84 1.57
N LEU A 143 11.02 -35.03 1.87
CA LEU A 143 10.96 -35.57 3.24
C LEU A 143 12.35 -35.72 3.88
N ASP A 144 13.35 -36.08 3.09
CA ASP A 144 14.73 -36.24 3.58
C ASP A 144 15.49 -34.91 3.76
N ARG A 145 14.93 -33.77 3.27
CA ARG A 145 15.56 -32.44 3.44
C ARG A 145 15.37 -31.89 4.84
N GLN A 146 16.36 -31.10 5.27
CA GLN A 146 16.28 -30.29 6.47
C GLN A 146 15.42 -29.04 6.21
N PRO A 147 14.49 -28.68 7.11
CA PRO A 147 13.68 -27.47 6.93
C PRO A 147 14.50 -26.19 7.11
N GLU A 148 14.46 -25.31 6.11
CA GLU A 148 14.87 -23.89 6.25
C GLU A 148 13.98 -23.10 7.23
N ASP A 149 14.47 -21.98 7.74
CA ASP A 149 13.76 -21.14 8.73
C ASP A 149 12.41 -20.65 8.19
N LYS A 150 12.33 -20.30 6.89
CA LYS A 150 11.07 -19.95 6.23
C LYS A 150 10.04 -21.08 6.27
N HIS A 151 10.46 -22.34 6.13
CA HIS A 151 9.56 -23.48 6.22
C HIS A 151 9.01 -23.64 7.64
N LEU A 152 9.83 -23.39 8.66
CA LEU A 152 9.40 -23.40 10.05
C LEU A 152 8.44 -22.25 10.34
N GLY A 153 8.68 -21.05 9.79
CA GLY A 153 7.77 -19.90 9.88
C GLY A 153 6.39 -20.20 9.29
N ARG A 154 6.33 -20.77 8.08
CA ARG A 154 5.08 -21.18 7.44
C ARG A 154 4.35 -22.30 8.18
N LEU A 155 5.10 -23.23 8.79
CA LEU A 155 4.48 -24.25 9.63
C LEU A 155 3.90 -23.63 10.91
N ALA A 156 4.68 -22.77 11.58
CA ALA A 156 4.27 -22.09 12.79
C ALA A 156 2.99 -21.27 12.58
N SER A 157 2.83 -20.58 11.45
CA SER A 157 1.60 -19.81 11.17
C SER A 157 0.36 -20.70 11.04
N LYS A 158 0.50 -21.94 10.55
CA LYS A 158 -0.60 -22.90 10.37
C LYS A 158 -0.91 -23.75 11.61
N LEU A 159 -0.05 -23.76 12.63
CA LEU A 159 -0.24 -24.55 13.85
C LEU A 159 -0.89 -23.73 14.97
N THR A 160 -1.71 -24.39 15.79
CA THR A 160 -2.11 -23.83 17.08
C THR A 160 -0.93 -23.85 18.07
N HIS A 161 -1.04 -23.14 19.19
CA HIS A 161 -0.04 -23.19 20.26
C HIS A 161 0.07 -24.62 20.83
N GLU A 162 -1.07 -25.28 21.06
CA GLU A 162 -1.12 -26.66 21.58
C GLU A 162 -0.65 -27.69 20.55
N ASP A 163 -0.96 -27.49 19.26
CA ASP A 163 -0.42 -28.31 18.16
C ASP A 163 1.12 -28.28 18.21
N THR A 164 1.69 -27.08 18.35
CA THR A 164 3.15 -26.89 18.32
C THR A 164 3.80 -27.45 19.58
N ARG A 165 3.16 -27.28 20.75
CA ARG A 165 3.59 -27.91 21.99
C ARG A 165 3.64 -29.42 21.83
N THR A 166 2.57 -30.03 21.34
CA THR A 166 2.47 -31.48 21.17
C THR A 166 3.54 -31.99 20.22
N ILE A 167 3.70 -31.34 19.06
CA ILE A 167 4.76 -31.68 18.09
C ILE A 167 6.15 -31.54 18.73
N TYR A 168 6.40 -30.46 19.46
CA TYR A 168 7.67 -30.21 20.14
C TYR A 168 7.99 -31.30 21.17
N MET A 169 6.98 -31.75 21.94
CA MET A 169 7.13 -32.83 22.91
C MET A 169 7.47 -34.18 22.26
N LEU A 170 7.00 -34.43 21.04
CA LEU A 170 7.27 -35.66 20.28
C LEU A 170 8.65 -35.65 19.61
N ILE A 171 9.06 -34.51 19.04
CA ILE A 171 10.32 -34.40 18.28
C ILE A 171 11.56 -34.21 19.14
N LYS A 172 11.41 -33.75 20.39
CA LYS A 172 12.53 -33.34 21.23
C LYS A 172 12.86 -34.43 22.26
N GLU A 173 14.06 -34.99 22.13
CA GLU A 173 14.49 -36.15 22.92
C GLU A 173 14.85 -35.83 24.39
N LYS A 174 15.30 -34.60 24.67
CA LYS A 174 15.82 -34.22 25.99
C LYS A 174 14.99 -33.13 26.64
N GLU A 175 14.39 -33.47 27.78
CA GLU A 175 13.64 -32.55 28.66
C GLU A 175 12.68 -31.61 27.92
N PRO A 176 11.81 -32.13 27.03
CA PRO A 176 11.00 -31.29 26.15
C PRO A 176 10.05 -30.36 26.91
N ALA A 177 9.50 -30.80 28.06
CA ALA A 177 8.60 -29.98 28.86
C ALA A 177 9.30 -28.74 29.44
N LEU A 178 10.48 -28.92 30.04
CA LEU A 178 11.24 -27.83 30.64
C LEU A 178 11.66 -26.80 29.59
N GLN A 179 12.12 -27.26 28.42
CA GLN A 179 12.52 -26.37 27.33
C GLN A 179 11.34 -25.63 26.72
N TRP A 180 10.19 -26.31 26.58
CA TRP A 180 8.95 -25.65 26.17
C TRP A 180 8.58 -24.53 27.14
N ASP A 181 8.62 -24.78 28.45
CA ASP A 181 8.29 -23.77 29.45
C ASP A 181 9.23 -22.57 29.37
N ILE A 182 10.55 -22.79 29.21
CA ILE A 182 11.53 -21.71 29.00
C ILE A 182 11.20 -20.88 27.75
N ILE A 183 10.88 -21.54 26.63
CA ILE A 183 10.53 -20.86 25.37
C ILE A 183 9.24 -20.07 25.53
N ASN A 184 8.21 -20.69 26.13
CA ASN A 184 6.91 -20.07 26.36
C ASN A 184 7.02 -18.86 27.30
N GLU A 185 7.84 -18.95 28.34
CA GLU A 185 8.06 -17.85 29.28
C GLU A 185 8.86 -16.69 28.69
N SER A 186 9.85 -17.00 27.84
CA SER A 186 10.69 -15.99 27.20
C SER A 186 9.94 -15.21 26.11
N ASN A 187 8.85 -15.76 25.56
CA ASN A 187 8.13 -15.22 24.41
C ASN A 187 6.65 -14.89 24.71
N LYS A 188 6.31 -14.60 25.97
CA LYS A 188 4.91 -14.41 26.46
C LYS A 188 4.05 -13.41 25.67
N ARG A 189 4.63 -12.57 24.82
CA ARG A 189 3.94 -11.47 24.14
C ARG A 189 3.36 -11.86 22.77
N GLU A 190 3.90 -12.87 22.08
CA GLU A 190 3.48 -13.20 20.72
C GLU A 190 3.40 -14.72 20.47
N GLY A 191 2.18 -15.20 20.20
CA GLY A 191 1.91 -16.62 19.97
C GLY A 191 2.66 -17.21 18.77
N PHE A 192 2.96 -16.41 17.74
CA PHE A 192 3.76 -16.83 16.60
C PHE A 192 5.22 -17.11 17.00
N ASN A 193 5.83 -16.22 17.78
CA ASN A 193 7.24 -16.33 18.17
C ASN A 193 7.49 -17.56 19.05
N ILE A 194 6.56 -17.90 19.95
CA ILE A 194 6.63 -19.15 20.73
C ILE A 194 6.69 -20.36 19.80
N LYS A 195 5.76 -20.45 18.83
CA LYS A 195 5.67 -21.58 17.91
C LYS A 195 6.92 -21.72 17.06
N LEU A 196 7.39 -20.62 16.47
CA LEU A 196 8.57 -20.60 15.62
C LEU A 196 9.84 -20.93 16.42
N ASN A 197 10.02 -20.35 17.61
CA ASN A 197 11.20 -20.61 18.44
C ASN A 197 11.26 -22.06 18.92
N ALA A 198 10.12 -22.70 19.22
CA ALA A 198 10.07 -24.13 19.53
C ALA A 198 10.54 -25.01 18.36
N LEU A 199 9.99 -24.77 17.16
CA LEU A 199 10.41 -25.50 15.96
C LEU A 199 11.88 -25.24 15.61
N TYR A 200 12.35 -24.01 15.78
CA TYR A 200 13.75 -23.64 15.54
C TYR A 200 14.70 -24.29 16.54
N ASP A 201 14.35 -24.30 17.83
CA ASP A 201 15.14 -24.97 18.88
C ASP A 201 15.27 -26.48 18.62
N TRP A 202 14.19 -27.14 18.19
CA TRP A 202 14.27 -28.52 17.72
C TRP A 202 15.25 -28.66 16.55
N LYS A 203 15.09 -27.86 15.48
CA LYS A 203 15.98 -27.90 14.31
C LYS A 203 17.46 -27.73 14.69
N LYS A 204 17.76 -26.83 15.62
CA LYS A 204 19.12 -26.52 16.07
C LYS A 204 19.73 -27.65 16.91
N SER A 205 18.92 -28.32 17.72
CA SER A 205 19.37 -29.36 18.64
C SER A 205 19.40 -30.76 18.03
N SER A 206 18.62 -31.01 16.98
CA SER A 206 18.59 -32.30 16.28
C SER A 206 19.61 -32.34 15.15
N LYS A 207 20.55 -33.29 15.22
CA LYS A 207 21.51 -33.57 14.13
C LYS A 207 20.83 -34.05 12.85
N TYR A 208 19.63 -34.62 12.97
CA TYR A 208 18.91 -35.29 11.89
C TYR A 208 17.57 -34.61 11.59
N ALA A 209 17.44 -33.31 11.91
CA ALA A 209 16.22 -32.54 11.65
C ALA A 209 15.81 -32.66 10.18
N SER A 210 14.63 -33.23 9.94
CA SER A 210 14.11 -33.44 8.58
C SER A 210 12.59 -33.25 8.52
N PHE A 211 12.08 -33.01 7.32
CA PHE A 211 10.64 -32.98 7.09
C PHE A 211 9.97 -34.33 7.38
N LYS A 212 10.68 -35.45 7.26
CA LYS A 212 10.19 -36.78 7.65
C LYS A 212 9.90 -36.86 9.16
N GLN A 213 10.77 -36.28 9.99
CA GLN A 213 10.53 -36.23 11.44
C GLN A 213 9.31 -35.38 11.78
N LEU A 214 9.14 -34.22 11.12
CA LEU A 214 7.94 -33.39 11.29
C LEU A 214 6.66 -34.11 10.84
N GLN A 215 6.71 -34.79 9.69
CA GLN A 215 5.57 -35.58 9.19
C GLN A 215 5.15 -36.64 10.21
N ASN A 216 6.08 -37.47 10.67
CA ASN A 216 5.79 -38.53 11.64
C ASN A 216 5.17 -37.96 12.93
N SER A 217 5.64 -36.80 13.38
CA SER A 217 5.16 -36.15 14.61
C SER A 217 3.78 -35.53 14.43
N LEU A 218 3.48 -34.98 13.25
CA LEU A 218 2.13 -34.54 12.89
C LEU A 218 1.14 -35.72 12.88
N GLU A 219 1.54 -36.85 12.27
CA GLU A 219 0.74 -38.08 12.22
C GLU A 219 0.48 -38.65 13.64
N GLU A 220 1.51 -38.73 14.47
CA GLU A 220 1.41 -39.22 15.85
C GLU A 220 0.54 -38.30 16.71
N ALA A 221 0.66 -36.99 16.55
CA ALA A 221 -0.18 -35.99 17.21
C ALA A 221 -1.61 -35.92 16.64
N LYS A 222 -1.92 -36.67 15.57
CA LYS A 222 -3.19 -36.60 14.81
C LYS A 222 -3.52 -35.19 14.30
N ILE A 223 -2.47 -34.42 13.95
CA ILE A 223 -2.59 -33.10 13.34
C ILE A 223 -2.59 -33.30 11.82
N ASP A 224 -3.35 -32.46 11.11
CA ASP A 224 -3.48 -32.55 9.66
C ASP A 224 -2.13 -32.38 8.94
N ILE A 225 -1.62 -33.49 8.37
CA ILE A 225 -0.38 -33.53 7.59
C ILE A 225 -0.44 -32.62 6.35
N HIS A 226 -1.63 -32.23 5.91
CA HIS A 226 -1.80 -31.35 4.77
C HIS A 226 -1.17 -29.97 5.00
N LYS A 227 -1.05 -29.53 6.26
CA LYS A 227 -0.28 -28.32 6.64
C LYS A 227 1.15 -28.37 6.10
N LEU A 228 1.78 -29.56 6.10
CA LEU A 228 3.13 -29.77 5.57
C LEU A 228 3.15 -29.81 4.03
N CYS A 229 2.13 -30.42 3.39
CA CYS A 229 1.97 -30.40 1.92
C CYS A 229 1.89 -28.96 1.39
N GLN A 230 1.14 -28.08 2.06
CA GLN A 230 0.97 -26.68 1.66
C GLN A 230 2.32 -25.95 1.60
N ILE A 231 3.16 -26.11 2.62
CA ILE A 231 4.49 -25.48 2.70
C ILE A 231 5.38 -25.92 1.53
N SER A 232 5.38 -27.22 1.22
CA SER A 232 6.17 -27.79 0.11
C SER A 232 5.74 -27.22 -1.24
N ARG A 233 4.43 -27.13 -1.47
CA ARG A 233 3.86 -26.63 -2.74
C ARG A 233 4.05 -25.15 -2.94
N GLU A 234 3.87 -24.36 -1.88
CA GLU A 234 4.15 -22.92 -1.91
C GLU A 234 5.60 -22.65 -2.33
N PHE A 235 6.54 -23.49 -1.89
CA PHE A 235 7.94 -23.43 -2.32
C PHE A 235 8.13 -23.83 -3.80
N GLN A 236 7.47 -24.88 -4.28
CA GLN A 236 7.58 -25.28 -5.70
C GLN A 236 7.02 -24.23 -6.65
N LYS A 237 5.87 -23.61 -6.32
CA LYS A 237 5.28 -22.53 -7.13
C LYS A 237 6.20 -21.30 -7.25
N GLU A 238 7.10 -21.06 -6.30
CA GLU A 238 8.09 -19.97 -6.41
C GLU A 238 9.05 -20.15 -7.59
N LEU A 239 9.34 -21.40 -7.99
CA LEU A 239 10.32 -21.71 -9.04
C LEU A 239 9.76 -21.48 -10.46
N ASP A 240 8.44 -21.56 -10.63
CA ASP A 240 7.77 -21.71 -11.94
C ASP A 240 7.18 -20.42 -12.54
N GLN A 241 7.21 -19.27 -11.87
CA GLN A 241 6.57 -18.04 -12.37
C GLN A 241 7.45 -17.23 -13.36
N PRO A 242 6.88 -16.63 -14.43
CA PRO A 242 7.59 -15.72 -15.34
C PRO A 242 8.06 -14.47 -14.60
N ARG A 243 9.30 -14.07 -14.84
CA ARG A 243 10.09 -13.32 -13.84
C ARG A 243 10.47 -11.89 -14.26
N ASP A 244 9.81 -11.28 -15.23
CA ASP A 244 10.50 -10.20 -15.97
C ASP A 244 10.22 -8.77 -15.50
N LYS A 245 9.21 -8.52 -14.63
CA LYS A 245 8.88 -7.14 -14.19
C LYS A 245 9.11 -6.83 -12.71
N LEU A 246 9.27 -7.84 -11.85
CA LEU A 246 9.39 -7.65 -10.39
C LEU A 246 10.77 -8.03 -9.83
N ARG A 247 11.74 -8.31 -10.72
CA ARG A 247 13.10 -8.70 -10.34
C ARG A 247 14.02 -7.54 -9.94
N PHE A 248 13.52 -6.31 -9.95
CA PHE A 248 14.27 -5.16 -9.46
C PHE A 248 14.41 -5.22 -7.95
N ARG A 249 15.61 -4.89 -7.47
CA ARG A 249 15.87 -4.72 -6.04
C ARG A 249 15.26 -3.40 -5.58
N PRO A 250 14.40 -3.40 -4.54
CA PRO A 250 13.91 -2.15 -3.99
C PRO A 250 15.04 -1.38 -3.31
N SER A 251 15.04 -0.07 -3.50
CA SER A 251 15.81 0.89 -2.73
C SER A 251 15.18 1.12 -1.35
N GLY A 252 15.92 1.83 -0.47
CA GLY A 252 15.41 2.19 0.85
C GLY A 252 14.16 3.08 0.78
N SER A 253 14.08 3.99 -0.19
CA SER A 253 12.89 4.83 -0.41
C SER A 253 11.68 4.04 -0.88
N ASN A 254 11.88 2.94 -1.63
CA ASN A 254 10.78 2.11 -2.12
C ASN A 254 10.00 1.40 -0.99
N VAL A 255 10.64 1.21 0.17
CA VAL A 255 10.06 0.48 1.30
C VAL A 255 9.86 1.34 2.54
N GLN A 256 10.14 2.65 2.46
CA GLN A 256 10.21 3.53 3.62
C GLN A 256 8.87 3.65 4.37
N GLN A 257 7.74 3.51 3.66
CA GLN A 257 6.40 3.59 4.25
C GLN A 257 5.91 2.26 4.85
N LEU A 258 6.52 1.13 4.50
CA LEU A 258 6.06 -0.19 4.96
C LEU A 258 6.06 -0.34 6.48
N PRO A 259 7.06 0.15 7.25
CA PRO A 259 7.05 0.07 8.71
C PRO A 259 5.77 0.54 9.40
N ASP A 260 5.04 1.49 8.80
CA ASP A 260 3.78 2.02 9.32
C ASP A 260 2.58 1.08 9.10
N HIS A 261 2.74 0.04 8.27
CA HIS A 261 1.64 -0.82 7.81
C HIS A 261 1.81 -2.31 8.13
N ILE A 262 2.97 -2.76 8.61
CA ILE A 262 3.21 -4.17 8.95
C ILE A 262 2.77 -4.54 10.38
N GLY A 263 3.04 -3.66 11.36
CA GLY A 263 2.62 -3.87 12.75
C GLY A 263 3.21 -5.13 13.40
N SER A 264 2.36 -6.01 13.94
CA SER A 264 2.80 -7.23 14.65
C SER A 264 3.27 -8.36 13.74
N GLN A 265 3.15 -8.22 12.41
CA GLN A 265 3.59 -9.24 11.45
C GLN A 265 5.08 -9.14 11.10
N THR A 266 5.81 -8.21 11.71
CA THR A 266 7.22 -7.92 11.40
C THR A 266 8.12 -9.13 11.55
N PHE A 267 7.93 -9.93 12.59
CA PHE A 267 8.75 -11.12 12.82
C PHE A 267 8.54 -12.14 11.68
N GLN A 268 7.29 -12.42 11.33
CA GLN A 268 6.94 -13.36 10.26
C GLN A 268 7.39 -12.83 8.89
N LEU A 269 7.27 -11.52 8.64
CA LEU A 269 7.78 -10.87 7.44
C LEU A 269 9.27 -11.07 7.28
N GLY A 270 10.07 -10.82 8.32
CA GLY A 270 11.52 -11.03 8.22
C GLY A 270 11.91 -12.46 7.85
N ILE A 271 11.21 -13.45 8.40
CA ILE A 271 11.41 -14.86 8.06
C ILE A 271 11.02 -15.18 6.61
N GLU A 272 9.88 -14.66 6.12
CA GLU A 272 9.47 -14.81 4.71
C GLU A 272 10.42 -14.11 3.73
N LEU A 273 11.01 -12.99 4.15
CA LEU A 273 12.02 -12.25 3.39
C LEU A 273 13.41 -12.93 3.43
N GLY A 274 13.56 -14.02 4.17
CA GLY A 274 14.78 -14.84 4.19
C GLY A 274 15.79 -14.48 5.28
N LEU A 275 15.43 -13.62 6.25
CA LEU A 275 16.25 -13.46 7.46
C LEU A 275 16.16 -14.72 8.34
N SER A 276 17.24 -15.04 9.04
CA SER A 276 17.26 -16.16 9.97
C SER A 276 16.53 -15.85 11.28
N VAL A 277 16.07 -16.90 11.98
CA VAL A 277 15.43 -16.73 13.30
C VAL A 277 16.35 -16.01 14.31
N VAL A 278 17.66 -16.26 14.25
CA VAL A 278 18.64 -15.61 15.14
C VAL A 278 18.76 -14.12 14.84
N GLU A 279 18.75 -13.74 13.56
CA GLU A 279 18.76 -12.33 13.17
C GLU A 279 17.49 -11.63 13.63
N MET A 280 16.33 -12.28 13.49
CA MET A 280 15.05 -11.73 13.95
C MET A 280 15.02 -11.54 15.46
N GLN A 281 15.49 -12.50 16.25
CA GLN A 281 15.65 -12.35 17.70
C GLN A 281 16.59 -11.20 18.07
N LYS A 282 17.67 -10.99 17.30
CA LYS A 282 18.59 -9.86 17.50
C LYS A 282 17.93 -8.52 17.18
N ILE A 283 17.09 -8.44 16.14
CA ILE A 283 16.34 -7.22 15.80
C ILE A 283 15.32 -6.93 16.91
N GLU A 284 14.55 -7.94 17.34
CA GLU A 284 13.55 -7.80 18.41
C GLU A 284 14.18 -7.30 19.72
N SER A 285 15.32 -7.89 20.13
CA SER A 285 16.05 -7.46 21.33
C SER A 285 16.67 -6.06 21.23
N ASN A 286 17.05 -5.61 20.03
CA ASN A 286 17.54 -4.25 19.81
C ASN A 286 16.42 -3.19 19.81
N HIS A 287 15.19 -3.60 19.48
CA HIS A 287 14.04 -2.72 19.31
C HIS A 287 12.87 -3.18 20.18
N VAL A 288 13.13 -3.38 21.47
CA VAL A 288 12.13 -3.83 22.45
C VAL A 288 10.93 -2.88 22.40
N THR A 289 9.72 -3.43 22.16
CA THR A 289 8.44 -2.69 22.03
C THR A 289 8.30 -1.71 20.86
N ASN A 290 9.31 -1.53 20.00
CA ASN A 290 9.25 -0.64 18.85
C ASN A 290 9.09 -1.43 17.54
N LEU A 291 7.85 -1.83 17.21
CA LEU A 291 7.54 -2.61 15.99
C LEU A 291 7.91 -1.88 14.70
N HIS A 292 7.73 -0.55 14.65
CA HIS A 292 8.13 0.26 13.50
C HIS A 292 9.65 0.15 13.27
N GLY A 293 10.46 0.38 14.32
CA GLY A 293 11.91 0.24 14.26
C GLY A 293 12.39 -1.18 13.95
N GLN A 294 11.69 -2.21 14.46
CA GLN A 294 11.95 -3.60 14.07
C GLN A 294 11.73 -3.80 12.56
N THR A 295 10.63 -3.27 12.02
CA THR A 295 10.29 -3.42 10.59
C THR A 295 11.29 -2.69 9.70
N GLU A 296 11.68 -1.48 10.09
CA GLU A 296 12.70 -0.71 9.37
C GLU A 296 14.03 -1.46 9.31
N GLU A 297 14.51 -2.02 10.43
CA GLU A 297 15.75 -2.79 10.48
C GLU A 297 15.64 -4.11 9.70
N VAL A 298 14.48 -4.79 9.72
CA VAL A 298 14.19 -5.96 8.87
C VAL A 298 14.35 -5.62 7.40
N LEU A 299 13.67 -4.57 6.93
CA LEU A 299 13.70 -4.17 5.52
C LEU A 299 15.09 -3.71 5.09
N LYS A 300 15.79 -2.96 5.96
CA LYS A 300 17.15 -2.49 5.73
C LYS A 300 18.15 -3.64 5.61
N ARG A 301 17.99 -4.72 6.37
CA ARG A 301 18.82 -5.92 6.25
C ARG A 301 18.43 -6.74 5.03
N TRP A 302 17.13 -6.92 4.80
CA TRP A 302 16.63 -7.67 3.66
C TRP A 302 17.11 -7.07 2.34
N ILE A 303 17.05 -5.75 2.13
CA ILE A 303 17.53 -5.08 0.89
C ILE A 303 18.99 -5.41 0.55
N LYS A 304 19.81 -5.77 1.55
CA LYS A 304 21.22 -6.14 1.34
C LYS A 304 21.39 -7.58 0.87
N ILE A 305 20.36 -8.42 0.96
CA ILE A 305 20.38 -9.81 0.50
C ILE A 305 20.38 -9.83 -1.03
N PRO A 306 21.23 -10.67 -1.68
CA PRO A 306 21.30 -10.75 -3.15
C PRO A 306 19.94 -10.92 -3.82
N GLU A 307 19.07 -11.73 -3.22
CA GLU A 307 17.74 -12.12 -3.69
C GLU A 307 16.63 -11.08 -3.41
N ALA A 308 16.96 -9.96 -2.75
CA ALA A 308 15.98 -8.92 -2.42
C ALA A 308 15.42 -8.27 -3.68
N THR A 309 14.14 -8.55 -3.96
CA THR A 309 13.41 -8.06 -5.13
C THR A 309 11.96 -7.72 -4.75
N PHE A 310 11.31 -6.84 -5.51
CA PHE A 310 9.88 -6.57 -5.33
C PHE A 310 9.02 -7.84 -5.44
N GLU A 311 9.45 -8.82 -6.24
CA GLU A 311 8.78 -10.12 -6.34
C GLU A 311 8.80 -10.88 -5.02
N VAL A 312 9.96 -10.95 -4.36
CA VAL A 312 10.12 -11.63 -3.07
C VAL A 312 9.29 -10.93 -2.00
N LEU A 313 9.34 -9.60 -1.94
CA LEU A 313 8.53 -8.82 -0.99
C LEU A 313 7.04 -8.97 -1.26
N GLY A 314 6.61 -8.90 -2.51
CA GLY A 314 5.21 -9.07 -2.90
C GLY A 314 4.67 -10.44 -2.50
N LYS A 315 5.44 -11.50 -2.74
CA LYS A 315 5.10 -12.86 -2.31
C LYS A 315 5.04 -12.98 -0.79
N ALA A 316 6.00 -12.41 -0.07
CA ALA A 316 6.02 -12.40 1.39
C ALA A 316 4.76 -11.69 1.95
N LEU A 317 4.48 -10.48 1.50
CA LEU A 317 3.30 -9.70 1.91
C LEU A 317 1.99 -10.43 1.58
N HIS A 318 1.89 -11.04 0.38
CA HIS A 318 0.71 -11.80 0.01
C HIS A 318 0.43 -12.98 0.95
N ARG A 319 1.48 -13.72 1.37
CA ARG A 319 1.35 -14.84 2.32
C ARG A 319 0.97 -14.42 3.73
N LEU A 320 1.33 -13.20 4.11
CA LEU A 320 0.93 -12.59 5.38
C LEU A 320 -0.45 -11.95 5.29
N GLU A 321 -1.14 -12.08 4.15
CA GLU A 321 -2.42 -11.43 3.88
C GLU A 321 -2.32 -9.88 3.91
N LEU A 322 -1.10 -9.36 3.78
CA LEU A 322 -0.77 -7.93 3.71
C LEU A 322 -0.74 -7.41 2.27
N SER A 323 -1.59 -7.96 1.39
CA SER A 323 -1.59 -7.56 -0.03
C SER A 323 -2.01 -6.10 -0.23
N SER A 324 -2.82 -5.54 0.67
CA SER A 324 -3.17 -4.12 0.70
C SER A 324 -1.97 -3.22 0.94
N VAL A 325 -0.91 -3.74 1.59
CA VAL A 325 0.29 -2.96 1.88
C VAL A 325 1.11 -2.69 0.60
N LEU A 326 0.89 -3.45 -0.48
CA LEU A 326 1.57 -3.26 -1.76
C LEU A 326 1.31 -1.88 -2.38
N SER A 327 0.20 -1.20 -2.05
CA SER A 327 -0.07 0.15 -2.55
C SER A 327 0.87 1.22 -1.97
N TYR A 328 1.57 0.92 -0.88
CA TYR A 328 2.55 1.81 -0.26
C TYR A 328 3.98 1.56 -0.75
N LEU A 329 4.17 0.58 -1.65
CA LEU A 329 5.42 0.44 -2.38
C LEU A 329 5.46 1.50 -3.47
N THR A 330 6.45 2.39 -3.39
CA THR A 330 6.74 3.26 -4.52
C THR A 330 7.54 2.47 -5.54
N TYR A 331 6.96 2.27 -6.71
CA TYR A 331 7.67 1.72 -7.86
C TYR A 331 8.32 2.89 -8.58
N ASP A 332 9.65 2.96 -8.58
CA ASP A 332 10.35 3.78 -9.55
C ASP A 332 10.19 3.10 -10.92
N GLU A 333 9.06 3.34 -11.60
CA GLU A 333 8.75 2.78 -12.93
C GLU A 333 9.78 3.20 -14.01
N GLU A 334 10.72 4.09 -13.67
CA GLU A 334 11.73 4.66 -14.57
C GLU A 334 13.02 3.82 -14.71
N LEU A 335 13.17 2.69 -14.00
CA LEU A 335 14.34 1.81 -14.16
C LEU A 335 14.34 0.99 -15.47
N GLY A 336 13.31 1.12 -16.30
CA GLY A 336 13.29 0.63 -17.68
C GLY A 336 14.02 1.57 -18.65
N GLY A 337 15.21 2.06 -18.30
CA GLY A 337 16.00 2.98 -19.13
C GLY A 337 16.36 4.29 -18.44
N GLN A 338 16.91 4.22 -17.23
CA GLN A 338 17.54 5.38 -16.61
C GLN A 338 18.80 5.70 -17.43
N MET A 339 18.69 6.59 -18.41
CA MET A 339 19.86 7.31 -18.92
C MET A 339 20.39 8.10 -17.72
N ASP A 340 21.60 7.77 -17.28
CA ASP A 340 22.31 8.59 -16.30
C ASP A 340 22.54 9.97 -16.95
N ILE A 341 21.70 10.93 -16.60
CA ILE A 341 21.92 12.34 -16.96
C ILE A 341 23.06 12.82 -16.07
N GLU A 342 24.28 12.65 -16.57
CA GLU A 342 25.47 13.22 -15.97
C GLU A 342 25.54 14.71 -16.36
N ILE A 343 25.29 15.59 -15.39
CA ILE A 343 25.54 17.03 -15.53
C ILE A 343 26.92 17.30 -14.94
N ASP A 344 27.82 17.85 -15.75
CA ASP A 344 29.14 18.29 -15.30
C ASP A 344 29.03 19.17 -14.05
N GLU A 345 29.90 18.94 -13.06
CA GLU A 345 29.82 19.58 -11.75
C GLU A 345 29.97 21.10 -11.84
N HIS A 346 30.77 21.61 -12.78
CA HIS A 346 30.91 23.05 -13.00
C HIS A 346 29.61 23.66 -13.55
N VAL A 347 28.99 23.01 -14.53
CA VAL A 347 27.69 23.43 -15.08
C VAL A 347 26.60 23.36 -14.01
N ARG A 348 26.60 22.30 -13.19
CA ARG A 348 25.68 22.12 -12.06
C ARG A 348 25.78 23.29 -11.07
N GLU A 349 26.98 23.65 -10.64
CA GLU A 349 27.18 24.76 -9.70
C GLU A 349 26.70 26.10 -10.27
N ARG A 350 26.93 26.35 -11.56
CA ARG A 350 26.40 27.54 -12.22
C ARG A 350 24.88 27.54 -12.29
N ILE A 351 24.25 26.40 -12.60
CA ILE A 351 22.79 26.31 -12.56
C ILE A 351 22.28 26.63 -11.15
N ILE A 352 22.92 26.11 -10.11
CA ILE A 352 22.54 26.36 -8.72
C ILE A 352 22.62 27.84 -8.37
N GLN A 353 23.62 28.56 -8.87
CA GLN A 353 23.88 29.96 -8.49
C GLN A 353 23.16 30.99 -9.39
N ASP A 354 23.04 30.71 -10.68
CA ASP A 354 22.71 31.74 -11.69
C ASP A 354 21.21 31.79 -12.05
N ILE A 355 20.47 30.68 -11.90
CA ILE A 355 19.09 30.62 -12.39
C ILE A 355 18.07 31.21 -11.40
N GLN A 356 17.10 31.93 -11.94
CA GLN A 356 15.90 32.38 -11.22
C GLN A 356 14.82 31.30 -11.31
N ILE A 357 14.72 30.47 -10.27
CA ILE A 357 13.87 29.26 -10.26
C ILE A 357 12.43 29.51 -10.70
N SER A 358 11.84 30.64 -10.31
CA SER A 358 10.41 30.88 -10.54
C SER A 358 10.04 30.95 -12.02
N GLN A 359 10.95 31.44 -12.88
CA GLN A 359 10.74 31.50 -14.33
C GLN A 359 10.84 30.11 -14.96
N ILE A 360 11.80 29.31 -14.50
CA ILE A 360 12.00 27.94 -14.96
C ILE A 360 10.81 27.06 -14.58
N LEU A 361 10.35 27.13 -13.33
CA LEU A 361 9.19 26.36 -12.85
C LEU A 361 7.90 26.73 -13.59
N ASP A 362 7.65 28.02 -13.87
CA ASP A 362 6.47 28.44 -14.65
C ASP A 362 6.45 27.81 -16.05
N TYR A 363 7.61 27.76 -16.73
CA TYR A 363 7.73 27.15 -18.05
C TYR A 363 7.54 25.63 -18.00
N MET A 364 8.20 24.96 -17.06
CA MET A 364 8.12 23.50 -16.91
C MET A 364 6.72 23.03 -16.49
N MET A 365 6.02 23.80 -15.65
CA MET A 365 4.60 23.59 -15.33
C MET A 365 3.72 23.69 -16.57
N THR A 366 3.97 24.68 -17.44
CA THR A 366 3.20 24.89 -18.69
C THR A 366 3.35 23.70 -19.65
N HIS A 367 4.53 23.06 -19.63
CA HIS A 367 4.85 21.86 -20.42
C HIS A 367 4.54 20.55 -19.70
N LEU A 368 3.96 20.63 -18.50
CA LEU A 368 3.46 19.50 -17.73
C LEU A 368 4.53 18.49 -17.29
N VAL A 369 5.80 18.86 -17.29
CA VAL A 369 6.90 17.98 -16.87
C VAL A 369 7.14 18.03 -15.35
N ILE A 370 6.56 19.01 -14.68
CA ILE A 370 6.46 19.12 -13.22
C ILE A 370 5.02 19.46 -12.83
N SER A 371 4.58 18.93 -11.69
CA SER A 371 3.29 19.23 -11.08
C SER A 371 3.36 20.44 -10.16
N SER A 372 2.18 20.92 -9.77
CA SER A 372 2.04 21.94 -8.73
C SER A 372 2.57 21.48 -7.35
N ASP A 373 2.52 20.19 -7.07
CA ASP A 373 3.06 19.66 -5.82
C ASP A 373 4.59 19.62 -5.86
N ASP A 374 5.19 19.27 -7.00
CA ASP A 374 6.64 19.34 -7.20
C ASP A 374 7.13 20.77 -7.03
N ARG A 375 6.44 21.73 -7.65
CA ARG A 375 6.70 23.16 -7.47
C ARG A 375 6.69 23.54 -6.00
N ARG A 376 5.66 23.16 -5.25
CA ARG A 376 5.57 23.49 -3.81
C ARG A 376 6.70 22.87 -3.00
N ARG A 377 7.08 21.62 -3.27
CA ARG A 377 8.21 20.97 -2.60
C ARG A 377 9.52 21.71 -2.88
N ILE A 378 9.74 22.10 -4.14
CA ILE A 378 10.90 22.89 -4.55
C ILE A 378 10.89 24.24 -3.85
N GLU A 379 9.80 25.01 -3.94
CA GLU A 379 9.67 26.35 -3.34
C GLU A 379 9.63 26.34 -1.79
N HIS A 380 9.46 25.18 -1.14
CA HIS A 380 9.52 25.05 0.32
C HIS A 380 10.94 25.22 0.87
N HIS A 381 11.97 25.04 0.04
CA HIS A 381 13.35 25.29 0.44
C HIS A 381 13.59 26.79 0.66
N ALA A 382 14.35 27.13 1.71
CA ALA A 382 14.47 28.51 2.20
C ALA A 382 15.33 29.42 1.31
N GLY A 383 16.32 28.88 0.60
CA GLY A 383 17.26 29.62 -0.25
C GLY A 383 17.13 29.28 -1.72
N GLN A 384 17.43 30.26 -2.59
CA GLN A 384 17.40 30.11 -4.05
C GLN A 384 18.27 28.92 -4.51
N ASP A 385 19.47 28.77 -3.95
CA ASP A 385 20.39 27.68 -4.27
C ASP A 385 19.81 26.30 -3.90
N ASP A 386 19.14 26.20 -2.75
CA ASP A 386 18.51 24.96 -2.30
C ASP A 386 17.28 24.61 -3.16
N GLN A 387 16.53 25.63 -3.59
CA GLN A 387 15.43 25.47 -4.56
C GLN A 387 15.98 24.99 -5.92
N ASN A 388 17.08 25.58 -6.41
CA ASN A 388 17.73 25.18 -7.66
C ASN A 388 18.27 23.74 -7.59
N LYS A 389 18.87 23.34 -6.45
CA LYS A 389 19.28 21.96 -6.18
C LYS A 389 18.08 20.99 -6.20
N ALA A 390 16.99 21.35 -5.52
CA ALA A 390 15.79 20.52 -5.48
C ALA A 390 15.18 20.33 -6.88
N LEU A 391 15.15 21.39 -7.70
CA LEU A 391 14.72 21.28 -9.10
C LEU A 391 15.61 20.33 -9.90
N LEU A 392 16.94 20.48 -9.82
CA LEU A 392 17.86 19.59 -10.54
C LEU A 392 17.68 18.13 -10.13
N CYS A 393 17.46 17.87 -8.84
CA CYS A 393 17.13 16.53 -8.36
C CYS A 393 15.86 15.98 -9.01
N GLU A 394 14.79 16.77 -9.11
CA GLU A 394 13.54 16.35 -9.78
C GLU A 394 13.74 16.15 -11.28
N VAL A 395 14.51 17.00 -11.96
CA VAL A 395 14.82 16.88 -13.38
C VAL A 395 15.58 15.58 -13.68
N ILE A 396 16.65 15.30 -12.93
CA ILE A 396 17.47 14.09 -13.09
C ILE A 396 16.63 12.86 -12.75
N LYS A 397 15.84 12.92 -11.66
CA LYS A 397 14.99 11.83 -11.21
C LYS A 397 13.99 11.39 -12.28
N ARG A 398 13.46 12.32 -13.07
CA ARG A 398 12.41 12.10 -14.09
C ARG A 398 12.93 11.83 -15.50
N GLY A 399 14.25 11.76 -15.67
CA GLY A 399 14.91 11.38 -16.91
C GLY A 399 14.81 12.37 -18.09
N GLU A 400 15.15 11.84 -19.28
CA GLU A 400 15.42 12.60 -20.51
C GLU A 400 14.29 13.55 -20.97
N PRO A 401 12.99 13.18 -20.92
CA PRO A 401 11.92 14.08 -21.36
C PRO A 401 11.85 15.35 -20.52
N THR A 402 12.00 15.22 -19.20
CA THR A 402 12.00 16.35 -18.27
C THR A 402 13.25 17.20 -18.45
N TYR A 403 14.40 16.57 -18.64
CA TYR A 403 15.66 17.23 -18.91
C TYR A 403 15.64 18.05 -20.21
N THR A 404 15.04 17.53 -21.27
CA THR A 404 14.88 18.25 -22.54
C THR A 404 14.06 19.53 -22.36
N VAL A 405 12.94 19.45 -21.64
CA VAL A 405 12.10 20.62 -21.34
C VAL A 405 12.78 21.60 -20.39
N PHE A 406 13.61 21.12 -19.46
CA PHE A 406 14.44 21.97 -18.61
C PHE A 406 15.45 22.78 -19.42
N ILE A 407 16.12 22.18 -20.41
CA ILE A 407 17.01 22.90 -21.33
C ILE A 407 16.25 23.98 -22.11
N ASP A 408 15.05 23.69 -22.61
CA ASP A 408 14.24 24.68 -23.32
C ASP A 408 13.74 25.80 -22.38
N ALA A 409 13.44 25.48 -21.12
CA ALA A 409 13.09 26.46 -20.10
C ALA A 409 14.25 27.44 -19.83
N LEU A 410 15.48 26.93 -19.76
CA LEU A 410 16.70 27.73 -19.62
C LEU A 410 16.85 28.70 -20.81
N ARG A 411 16.74 28.21 -22.05
CA ARG A 411 16.81 29.06 -23.25
C ARG A 411 15.75 30.16 -23.23
N THR A 412 14.51 29.79 -22.94
CA THR A 412 13.37 30.73 -22.96
C THR A 412 13.51 31.81 -21.89
N SER A 413 14.14 31.48 -20.76
CA SER A 413 14.37 32.42 -19.65
C SER A 413 15.66 33.24 -19.79
N GLY A 414 16.35 33.15 -20.94
CA GLY A 414 17.56 33.92 -21.24
C GLY A 414 18.88 33.27 -20.80
N TYR A 415 18.86 32.05 -20.27
CA TYR A 415 20.05 31.27 -19.86
C TYR A 415 20.61 30.43 -21.02
N THR A 416 20.75 31.03 -22.20
CA THR A 416 21.15 30.31 -23.43
C THR A 416 22.52 29.65 -23.32
N ASP A 417 23.48 30.28 -22.65
CA ASP A 417 24.84 29.74 -22.49
C ASP A 417 24.83 28.44 -21.68
N LEU A 418 24.13 28.43 -20.53
CA LEU A 418 23.94 27.22 -19.70
C LEU A 418 23.20 26.12 -20.48
N ALA A 419 22.17 26.48 -21.24
CA ALA A 419 21.41 25.52 -22.03
C ALA A 419 22.24 24.90 -23.18
N ASN A 420 23.23 25.63 -23.71
CA ASN A 420 24.14 25.12 -24.73
C ASN A 420 25.22 24.22 -24.14
N GLU A 421 25.76 24.56 -22.96
CA GLU A 421 26.70 23.71 -22.23
C GLU A 421 26.09 22.34 -21.89
N LEU A 422 24.84 22.32 -21.42
CA LEU A 422 24.08 21.08 -21.13
C LEU A 422 23.80 20.20 -22.36
N LYS A 423 23.92 20.74 -23.58
CA LYS A 423 23.62 20.02 -24.83
C LYS A 423 24.88 19.41 -25.46
N SER A 424 26.07 19.82 -25.05
CA SER A 424 27.28 19.72 -25.88
C SER A 424 28.03 18.38 -25.82
N ASP A 425 27.65 17.43 -24.97
CA ASP A 425 28.50 16.26 -24.69
C ASP A 425 28.10 14.93 -25.39
N GLY A 426 27.07 14.88 -26.23
CA GLY A 426 26.71 13.59 -26.84
C GLY A 426 25.80 13.54 -28.05
N GLN A 427 25.27 14.66 -28.55
CA GLN A 427 24.47 14.68 -29.77
C GLN A 427 25.16 15.53 -30.83
N GLU A 428 26.11 14.93 -31.56
CA GLU A 428 26.48 15.46 -32.88
C GLU A 428 25.18 15.64 -33.69
N GLU A 429 25.01 16.80 -34.32
CA GLU A 429 23.83 17.24 -35.07
C GLU A 429 23.57 16.43 -36.37
N GLY A 430 23.76 15.12 -36.32
CA GLY A 430 23.39 14.17 -37.36
C GLY A 430 21.92 13.78 -37.23
N SER A 431 21.04 14.49 -37.94
CA SER A 431 19.67 14.07 -38.29
C SER A 431 18.52 14.54 -37.38
N SER A 432 18.33 15.86 -37.27
CA SER A 432 17.09 16.47 -36.78
C SER A 432 16.05 16.65 -37.90
N ALA A 433 15.68 15.58 -38.60
CA ALA A 433 14.60 15.57 -39.60
C ALA A 433 13.55 14.45 -39.42
N ALA A 434 13.59 13.67 -38.34
CA ALA A 434 12.65 12.57 -38.14
C ALA A 434 12.20 12.42 -36.68
N ILE A 435 11.51 13.41 -36.12
CA ILE A 435 10.64 13.22 -34.95
C ILE A 435 9.28 13.88 -35.20
N VAL A 436 8.52 13.31 -36.13
CA VAL A 436 7.05 13.34 -36.14
C VAL A 436 6.58 11.99 -36.67
N GLN A 437 6.63 10.95 -35.82
CA GLN A 437 5.83 9.72 -35.93
C GLN A 437 6.15 8.82 -34.73
N THR A 438 5.60 9.15 -33.56
CA THR A 438 5.47 8.19 -32.47
C THR A 438 4.22 7.35 -32.72
N GLY A 439 4.44 6.08 -33.04
CA GLY A 439 3.39 5.10 -33.27
C GLY A 439 2.56 4.82 -32.01
N ASN A 440 1.32 4.40 -32.24
CA ASN A 440 0.36 3.97 -31.24
C ASN A 440 0.93 2.87 -30.34
N ILE A 441 1.37 3.24 -29.13
CA ILE A 441 1.58 2.30 -28.04
C ILE A 441 0.26 2.24 -27.26
N GLU A 442 -0.53 1.18 -27.50
CA GLU A 442 -1.71 0.87 -26.68
C GLU A 442 -1.29 0.45 -25.27
N ASN A 443 -1.19 1.41 -24.36
CA ASN A 443 -0.99 1.18 -22.93
C ASN A 443 -2.27 0.62 -22.27
N LYS A 444 -2.47 -0.70 -22.39
CA LYS A 444 -3.45 -1.45 -21.58
C LYS A 444 -2.88 -1.70 -20.18
N GLY A 445 -3.09 -0.75 -19.26
CA GLY A 445 -2.72 -0.93 -17.85
C GLY A 445 -2.87 0.29 -16.92
N LEU A 446 -3.12 1.49 -17.43
CA LEU A 446 -3.13 2.76 -16.66
C LEU A 446 -4.53 3.23 -16.20
N SER A 447 -5.51 2.33 -16.06
CA SER A 447 -6.93 2.72 -16.08
C SER A 447 -7.50 3.39 -14.83
N ASN A 448 -6.75 3.62 -13.74
CA ASN A 448 -7.37 4.02 -12.47
C ASN A 448 -7.08 5.46 -12.01
N TRP A 449 -6.18 6.20 -12.66
CA TRP A 449 -5.98 7.63 -12.38
C TRP A 449 -6.15 8.43 -13.68
N ILE A 450 -7.35 8.96 -13.87
CA ILE A 450 -7.66 9.88 -14.95
C ILE A 450 -7.40 11.28 -14.41
N VAL A 451 -6.26 11.89 -14.76
CA VAL A 451 -6.06 13.32 -14.51
C VAL A 451 -7.24 14.09 -15.11
N PRO A 452 -7.99 14.87 -14.31
CA PRO A 452 -9.14 15.61 -14.82
C PRO A 452 -8.72 16.61 -15.90
N MET A 453 -9.46 16.64 -17.02
CA MET A 453 -9.14 17.49 -18.18
C MET A 453 -8.99 18.97 -17.83
N TYR A 454 -9.77 19.47 -16.87
CA TYR A 454 -9.70 20.87 -16.45
C TYR A 454 -8.35 21.26 -15.85
N LYS A 455 -7.68 20.34 -15.14
CA LYS A 455 -6.34 20.60 -14.57
C LYS A 455 -5.32 20.81 -15.68
N VAL A 456 -5.38 19.97 -16.72
CA VAL A 456 -4.51 20.09 -17.90
C VAL A 456 -4.72 21.44 -18.61
N ARG A 457 -5.97 21.87 -18.75
CA ARG A 457 -6.31 23.17 -19.36
C ARG A 457 -5.79 24.34 -18.54
N LEU A 458 -5.93 24.28 -17.21
CA LEU A 458 -5.39 25.29 -16.29
C LEU A 458 -3.86 25.35 -16.35
N GLN A 459 -3.17 24.22 -16.33
CA GLN A 459 -1.70 24.17 -16.38
C GLN A 459 -1.15 24.67 -17.72
N LYS A 460 -1.75 24.29 -18.86
CA LYS A 460 -1.33 24.78 -20.18
C LYS A 460 -1.49 26.28 -20.37
N ASN A 461 -2.39 26.91 -19.63
CA ASN A 461 -2.63 28.34 -19.68
C ASN A 461 -2.05 29.07 -18.46
N TYR A 462 -1.25 28.39 -17.64
CA TYR A 462 -0.80 28.91 -16.34
C TYR A 462 -0.14 30.28 -16.46
N SER A 463 0.84 30.44 -17.38
CA SER A 463 1.51 31.72 -17.65
C SER A 463 0.53 32.84 -18.02
N ASN A 464 -0.33 32.59 -19.01
CA ASN A 464 -1.34 33.57 -19.44
C ASN A 464 -2.24 34.00 -18.29
N ILE A 465 -2.63 33.05 -17.42
CA ILE A 465 -3.48 33.33 -16.27
C ILE A 465 -2.74 34.20 -15.25
N ILE A 466 -1.53 33.81 -14.85
CA ILE A 466 -0.80 34.54 -13.80
C ILE A 466 -0.39 35.96 -14.21
N ASP A 467 -0.18 36.19 -15.51
CA ASP A 467 0.25 37.50 -16.02
C ASP A 467 -0.92 38.45 -16.29
N SER A 468 -2.13 37.93 -16.56
CA SER A 468 -3.22 38.75 -17.11
C SER A 468 -4.31 39.13 -16.10
N ILE A 469 -4.58 38.31 -15.08
CA ILE A 469 -5.79 38.49 -14.25
C ILE A 469 -5.57 39.45 -13.06
N GLN A 470 -6.58 40.24 -12.74
CA GLN A 470 -6.70 40.94 -11.45
C GLN A 470 -7.54 40.06 -10.51
N HIS A 471 -6.91 39.58 -9.43
CA HIS A 471 -7.47 38.52 -8.61
C HIS A 471 -8.69 38.95 -7.77
N GLU A 472 -8.86 40.22 -7.43
CA GLU A 472 -9.81 40.70 -6.40
C GLU A 472 -11.25 40.29 -6.74
N GLN A 473 -11.73 40.65 -7.92
CA GLN A 473 -13.11 40.37 -8.34
C GLN A 473 -13.35 38.87 -8.57
N ILE A 474 -12.30 38.15 -8.97
CA ILE A 474 -12.36 36.70 -9.20
C ILE A 474 -12.47 35.99 -7.85
N VAL A 475 -11.63 36.35 -6.88
CA VAL A 475 -11.62 35.76 -5.53
C VAL A 475 -12.95 36.03 -4.82
N ASP A 476 -13.50 37.24 -4.89
CA ASP A 476 -14.81 37.56 -4.31
C ASP A 476 -15.94 36.69 -4.90
N HIS A 477 -15.92 36.48 -6.22
CA HIS A 477 -16.87 35.56 -6.86
C HIS A 477 -16.69 34.13 -6.36
N LEU A 478 -15.46 33.64 -6.27
CA LEU A 478 -15.18 32.27 -5.83
C LEU A 478 -15.55 32.03 -4.36
N ILE A 479 -15.39 33.02 -3.47
CA ILE A 479 -15.90 32.96 -2.09
C ILE A 479 -17.43 32.91 -2.08
N SER A 480 -18.10 33.77 -2.87
CA SER A 480 -19.57 33.82 -2.94
C SER A 480 -20.22 32.52 -3.46
N ARG A 481 -19.41 31.63 -4.04
CA ARG A 481 -19.81 30.33 -4.59
C ARG A 481 -19.26 29.15 -3.79
N ASP A 482 -18.74 29.40 -2.60
CA ASP A 482 -18.14 28.40 -1.71
C ASP A 482 -17.01 27.58 -2.37
N VAL A 483 -16.31 28.17 -3.34
CA VAL A 483 -15.13 27.57 -3.98
C VAL A 483 -13.86 27.88 -3.20
N LEU A 484 -13.75 29.09 -2.66
CA LEU A 484 -12.66 29.51 -1.80
C LEU A 484 -13.17 29.80 -0.39
N THR A 485 -12.39 29.40 0.61
CA THR A 485 -12.59 29.81 1.99
C THR A 485 -12.06 31.22 2.24
N ILE A 486 -12.54 31.86 3.31
CA ILE A 486 -12.03 33.16 3.75
C ILE A 486 -10.53 33.08 4.08
N ALA A 487 -10.08 31.98 4.69
CA ALA A 487 -8.67 31.77 5.02
C ALA A 487 -7.79 31.72 3.76
N GLU A 488 -8.22 31.01 2.71
CA GLU A 488 -7.51 30.96 1.43
C GLU A 488 -7.46 32.34 0.76
N SER A 489 -8.55 33.10 0.80
CA SER A 489 -8.57 34.49 0.33
C SER A 489 -7.57 35.37 1.08
N GLN A 490 -7.48 35.24 2.41
CA GLN A 490 -6.48 35.96 3.21
C GLN A 490 -5.05 35.55 2.82
N MET A 491 -4.81 34.26 2.57
CA MET A 491 -3.51 33.77 2.10
C MET A 491 -3.13 34.34 0.73
N ILE A 492 -4.07 34.40 -0.21
CA ILE A 492 -3.87 35.02 -1.53
C ILE A 492 -3.56 36.51 -1.35
N ASN A 493 -4.36 37.22 -0.56
CA ASN A 493 -4.21 38.66 -0.33
C ASN A 493 -2.93 39.03 0.42
N ALA A 494 -2.37 38.12 1.21
CA ALA A 494 -1.11 38.31 1.90
C ALA A 494 0.11 38.32 0.97
N CYS A 495 0.00 37.82 -0.26
CA CYS A 495 1.09 37.90 -1.23
C CYS A 495 1.27 39.34 -1.73
N PRO A 496 2.52 39.87 -1.76
CA PRO A 496 2.76 41.29 -2.01
C PRO A 496 2.55 41.72 -3.47
N ALA A 497 2.78 40.83 -4.44
CA ALA A 497 2.70 41.16 -5.87
C ALA A 497 1.54 40.43 -6.58
N GLN A 498 0.89 41.08 -7.55
CA GLN A 498 -0.27 40.53 -8.27
C GLN A 498 -0.01 39.15 -8.90
N ILE A 499 1.16 38.97 -9.52
CA ILE A 499 1.58 37.67 -10.08
C ILE A 499 1.63 36.60 -8.99
N GLN A 500 2.16 36.92 -7.80
CA GLN A 500 2.22 35.96 -6.69
C GLN A 500 0.83 35.63 -6.15
N LYS A 501 -0.08 36.61 -6.10
CA LYS A 501 -1.49 36.38 -5.76
C LYS A 501 -2.14 35.42 -6.76
N ASN A 502 -1.91 35.64 -8.05
CA ASN A 502 -2.45 34.80 -9.12
C ASN A 502 -1.87 33.38 -9.09
N ARG A 503 -0.56 33.23 -8.83
CA ARG A 503 0.08 31.91 -8.61
C ARG A 503 -0.59 31.18 -7.45
N LYS A 504 -0.81 31.86 -6.33
CA LYS A 504 -1.47 31.27 -5.15
C LYS A 504 -2.91 30.84 -5.44
N LEU A 505 -3.65 31.64 -6.21
CA LEU A 505 -4.98 31.28 -6.69
C LEU A 505 -4.94 30.04 -7.59
N MET A 506 -4.01 29.98 -8.53
CA MET A 506 -3.85 28.83 -9.44
C MET A 506 -3.49 27.55 -8.70
N ASP A 507 -2.63 27.62 -7.69
CA ASP A 507 -2.31 26.49 -6.82
C ASP A 507 -3.57 25.91 -6.18
N ILE A 508 -4.48 26.76 -5.69
CA ILE A 508 -5.74 26.31 -5.09
C ILE A 508 -6.65 25.69 -6.16
N LEU A 509 -6.80 26.33 -7.32
CA LEU A 509 -7.66 25.84 -8.40
C LEU A 509 -7.20 24.50 -8.99
N LEU A 510 -5.89 24.25 -9.06
CA LEU A 510 -5.33 22.97 -9.51
C LEU A 510 -5.59 21.82 -8.53
N HIS A 511 -5.90 22.14 -7.26
CA HIS A 511 -6.27 21.17 -6.23
C HIS A 511 -7.78 21.09 -6.00
N GLY A 512 -8.51 22.11 -6.45
CA GLY A 512 -9.96 22.16 -6.41
C GLY A 512 -10.61 21.13 -7.33
N SER A 513 -11.93 21.02 -7.19
CA SER A 513 -12.80 20.17 -8.01
C SER A 513 -13.11 20.79 -9.38
N GLU A 514 -13.74 20.04 -10.26
CA GLU A 514 -14.23 20.56 -11.56
C GLU A 514 -15.20 21.74 -11.37
N HIS A 515 -15.97 21.76 -10.28
CA HIS A 515 -16.83 22.89 -9.92
C HIS A 515 -16.03 24.18 -9.73
N ALA A 516 -14.86 24.12 -9.08
CA ALA A 516 -13.99 25.27 -8.88
C ALA A 516 -13.52 25.86 -10.21
N PHE A 517 -13.18 24.99 -11.16
CA PHE A 517 -12.81 25.39 -12.53
C PHE A 517 -13.96 26.08 -13.27
N ILE A 518 -15.17 25.51 -13.22
CA ILE A 518 -16.35 26.09 -13.88
C ILE A 518 -16.66 27.48 -13.32
N GLU A 519 -16.64 27.64 -11.99
CA GLU A 519 -16.89 28.93 -11.35
C GLU A 519 -15.76 29.94 -11.62
N PHE A 520 -14.51 29.50 -11.76
CA PHE A 520 -13.41 30.35 -12.19
C PHE A 520 -13.61 30.89 -13.60
N LEU A 521 -14.02 30.04 -14.56
CA LEU A 521 -14.35 30.50 -15.92
C LEU A 521 -15.53 31.48 -15.94
N LYS A 522 -16.56 31.24 -15.12
CA LYS A 522 -17.68 32.18 -14.96
C LYS A 522 -17.22 33.51 -14.39
N ALA A 523 -16.31 33.50 -13.41
CA ALA A 523 -15.73 34.71 -12.82
C ALA A 523 -14.99 35.52 -13.89
N LEU A 524 -14.14 34.88 -14.70
CA LEU A 524 -13.45 35.55 -15.81
C LEU A 524 -14.43 36.16 -16.81
N ARG A 525 -15.50 35.45 -17.18
CA ARG A 525 -16.50 35.96 -18.13
C ARG A 525 -17.36 37.12 -17.63
N LYS A 526 -17.40 37.37 -16.32
CA LYS A 526 -18.11 38.53 -15.77
C LYS A 526 -17.44 39.85 -16.14
N ASP A 527 -16.12 39.83 -16.32
CA ASP A 527 -15.38 40.97 -16.84
C ASP A 527 -15.11 40.75 -18.33
N SER A 528 -15.59 41.68 -19.16
CA SER A 528 -15.35 41.63 -20.61
C SER A 528 -13.88 41.58 -20.99
N VAL A 529 -12.97 42.08 -20.13
CA VAL A 529 -11.52 42.07 -20.36
C VAL A 529 -10.96 40.63 -20.33
N TYR A 530 -11.56 39.71 -19.57
CA TYR A 530 -11.08 38.33 -19.43
C TYR A 530 -11.91 37.28 -20.16
N ALA A 531 -12.99 37.68 -20.85
CA ALA A 531 -13.85 36.77 -21.59
C ALA A 531 -13.06 35.93 -22.62
N GLU A 532 -12.17 36.55 -23.38
CA GLU A 532 -11.33 35.84 -24.37
C GLU A 532 -10.36 34.84 -23.70
N LEU A 533 -9.82 35.18 -22.52
CA LEU A 533 -8.95 34.29 -21.76
C LEU A 533 -9.74 33.07 -21.25
N ALA A 534 -10.97 33.26 -20.77
CA ALA A 534 -11.84 32.17 -20.34
C ALA A 534 -12.13 31.20 -21.50
N ASP A 535 -12.47 31.74 -22.68
CA ASP A 535 -12.73 30.95 -23.88
C ASP A 535 -11.48 30.21 -24.36
N LYS A 536 -10.30 30.85 -24.28
CA LYS A 536 -9.02 30.20 -24.59
C LYS A 536 -8.75 29.00 -23.66
N ILE A 537 -8.96 29.16 -22.35
CA ILE A 537 -8.76 28.09 -21.36
C ILE A 537 -9.73 26.94 -21.61
N GLU A 538 -11.03 27.22 -21.77
CA GLU A 538 -12.05 26.20 -21.97
C GLU A 538 -11.84 25.40 -23.26
N ASN A 539 -11.41 26.08 -24.33
CA ASN A 539 -11.18 25.47 -25.65
C ASN A 539 -9.76 24.93 -25.85
N THR A 540 -8.91 24.95 -24.82
CA THR A 540 -7.55 24.41 -24.92
C THR A 540 -7.58 22.92 -25.21
N THR A 541 -6.97 22.52 -26.33
CA THR A 541 -6.84 21.12 -26.75
C THR A 541 -5.95 20.35 -25.77
N VAL A 542 -6.50 19.28 -25.21
CA VAL A 542 -5.80 18.31 -24.36
C VAL A 542 -5.52 17.07 -25.20
N ALA A 543 -4.26 16.86 -25.56
CA ALA A 543 -3.80 15.66 -26.25
C ALA A 543 -3.54 14.54 -25.24
N SER A 544 -3.59 13.28 -25.70
CA SER A 544 -3.30 12.10 -24.86
C SER A 544 -1.92 12.17 -24.21
N ARG A 545 -0.93 12.73 -24.91
CA ARG A 545 0.43 12.96 -24.39
C ARG A 545 0.45 13.86 -23.15
N ASP A 546 -0.42 14.86 -23.10
CA ASP A 546 -0.46 15.82 -22.00
C ASP A 546 -0.97 15.14 -20.72
N ILE A 547 -1.96 14.26 -20.86
CA ILE A 547 -2.51 13.45 -19.77
C ILE A 547 -1.45 12.45 -19.28
N SER A 548 -0.71 11.80 -20.20
CA SER A 548 0.33 10.86 -19.80
C SER A 548 1.49 11.52 -19.04
N THR A 549 1.92 12.73 -19.45
CA THR A 549 2.98 13.45 -18.75
C THR A 549 2.54 13.82 -17.34
N ILE A 550 1.31 14.32 -17.17
CA ILE A 550 0.79 14.68 -15.84
C ILE A 550 0.57 13.43 -14.97
N ASN A 551 0.06 12.33 -15.54
CA ASN A 551 -0.07 11.06 -14.82
C ASN A 551 1.29 10.54 -14.33
N GLY A 552 2.38 10.79 -15.06
CA GLY A 552 3.74 10.51 -14.59
C GLY A 552 4.16 11.40 -13.42
N CYS A 553 3.63 12.62 -13.32
CA CYS A 553 3.97 13.55 -12.23
C CYS A 553 3.24 13.28 -10.91
N PHE A 554 2.08 12.59 -10.94
CA PHE A 554 1.27 12.26 -9.75
C PHE A 554 1.48 10.83 -9.24
N LYS A 555 2.35 10.07 -9.88
CA LYS A 555 2.89 8.80 -9.38
C LYS A 555 4.13 9.09 -8.53
#